data_AF-A0A0B7F815-F1
#
_entry.id   AF-A0A0B7F815-F1
#
_cell.length_a   1.000
_cell.length_b   1.000
_cell.length_c   1.000
_cell.angle_alpha   90.00
_cell.angle_beta   90.00
_cell.angle_gamma   90.00
#
_symmetry.space_group_name_H-M   'P 1'
#
loop_
_entity.id
_entity.type
_entity.pdbx_description
1 polymer ?
#
loop_
_entity_poly.entity_id
_entity_poly.type
_entity_poly.pdbx_seq_one_letter_code
_entity_poly.pdbx_strand_id
1 'polypeptide(L)'
;MAPVASVPSAVSQCPVMSGRPLKGNYPQYHGKPEMPDGIAKTLNLASGRLQEPVSMPTTFPIGCKENICHGSMMVKHDEPLGGMERTMEEVWSEAEEYLAEYYKENKLPVCDLLARLKQVETDLRNQGYYTHTYDELSFGVKTAWRNARRCIMRSQWSTMQTIDCRDLTTGEEMIEACLRHIEIANNGGRVKPTTTIFPQKFPGKESARIWNAQLMRYAGVSRCAPQTVTFRSDAGILYQYKMPDGSIVGDPMNIELTNRAIELGWKPKYGRFDILPIIVVPGGGQGEPVMQEIPKENIHEVKITHPTLPWFEELGLRW
;
A
#
# COMPACT_ATOMS: atom_id res chain seq x y z
N MET A 1 -37.13 41.21 -10.05
CA MET A 1 -36.22 40.50 -10.96
C MET A 1 -35.02 41.40 -11.22
N ALA A 2 -33.91 41.17 -10.53
CA ALA A 2 -32.63 41.84 -10.75
C ALA A 2 -31.71 40.83 -11.47
N PRO A 3 -30.87 41.26 -12.44
CA PRO A 3 -30.12 40.34 -13.26
C PRO A 3 -28.94 39.74 -12.49
N VAL A 4 -28.73 38.45 -12.72
CA VAL A 4 -27.63 37.65 -12.20
C VAL A 4 -26.33 38.15 -12.81
N ALA A 5 -25.40 38.63 -11.98
CA ALA A 5 -24.05 38.96 -12.41
C ALA A 5 -23.30 37.65 -12.74
N SER A 6 -22.85 37.53 -13.99
CA SER A 6 -22.01 36.44 -14.47
C SER A 6 -20.66 36.47 -13.75
N VAL A 7 -20.31 35.37 -13.09
CA VAL A 7 -18.97 35.12 -12.54
C VAL A 7 -17.97 35.05 -13.72
N PRO A 8 -16.91 35.86 -13.75
CA PRO A 8 -15.91 35.74 -14.81
C PRO A 8 -15.15 34.42 -14.65
N SER A 9 -15.02 33.71 -15.76
CA SER A 9 -14.17 32.52 -15.90
C SER A 9 -12.75 32.82 -15.42
N ALA A 10 -12.31 32.16 -14.35
CA ALA A 10 -10.96 32.24 -13.79
C ALA A 10 -9.85 31.81 -14.78
N VAL A 11 -10.22 31.39 -16.00
CA VAL A 11 -9.29 31.02 -17.07
C VAL A 11 -8.61 32.25 -17.70
N SER A 12 -9.18 33.46 -17.58
CA SER A 12 -8.69 34.63 -18.33
C SER A 12 -7.47 35.35 -17.70
N GLN A 13 -6.90 34.86 -16.60
CA GLN A 13 -5.80 35.53 -15.90
C GLN A 13 -4.45 34.78 -15.98
N CYS A 14 -4.38 33.66 -16.68
CA CYS A 14 -3.13 32.92 -16.85
C CYS A 14 -2.35 33.45 -18.08
N PRO A 15 -1.09 33.89 -17.94
CA PRO A 15 -0.28 34.29 -19.08
C PRO A 15 -0.10 33.10 -20.06
N VAL A 16 -0.32 33.36 -21.34
CA VAL A 16 -0.18 32.38 -22.42
C VAL A 16 1.28 31.94 -22.53
N MET A 17 1.58 30.71 -22.12
CA MET A 17 2.94 30.16 -22.18
C MET A 17 3.21 29.57 -23.56
N SER A 18 4.17 30.17 -24.27
CA SER A 18 4.63 29.74 -25.59
C SER A 18 5.52 28.49 -25.51
N GLY A 19 4.95 27.34 -25.86
CA GLY A 19 5.67 26.08 -26.10
C GLY A 19 4.70 25.09 -26.74
N ARG A 20 5.13 24.34 -27.77
CA ARG A 20 4.27 23.30 -28.36
C ARG A 20 4.07 22.18 -27.32
N PRO A 21 2.83 21.88 -26.91
CA PRO A 21 2.52 20.72 -26.07
C PRO A 21 2.97 19.44 -26.77
N LEU A 22 3.32 18.39 -26.01
CA LEU A 22 3.20 17.04 -26.55
C LEU A 22 1.76 16.90 -27.04
N LYS A 23 1.56 16.44 -28.29
CA LYS A 23 0.25 16.38 -28.94
C LYS A 23 -0.78 15.72 -28.01
N GLY A 24 -1.65 16.55 -27.44
CA GLY A 24 -2.83 16.19 -26.69
C GLY A 24 -3.62 17.47 -26.50
N ASN A 25 -4.89 17.48 -26.91
CA ASN A 25 -5.81 18.50 -26.43
C ASN A 25 -5.74 18.45 -24.90
N TYR A 26 -5.38 19.55 -24.23
CA TYR A 26 -5.56 19.62 -22.78
C TYR A 26 -6.97 19.14 -22.48
N PRO A 27 -7.16 18.06 -21.69
CA PRO A 27 -8.48 17.63 -21.32
C PRO A 27 -9.18 18.82 -20.70
N GLN A 28 -10.31 19.22 -21.29
CA GLN A 28 -11.25 20.02 -20.53
C GLN A 28 -11.58 19.18 -19.31
N TYR A 29 -11.39 19.75 -18.12
CA TYR A 29 -11.83 19.12 -16.89
C TYR A 29 -13.33 18.85 -17.02
N HIS A 30 -13.70 17.65 -17.48
CA HIS A 30 -15.07 17.17 -17.50
C HIS A 30 -15.43 16.93 -16.04
N GLY A 31 -15.98 17.98 -15.42
CA GLY A 31 -16.26 17.98 -14.00
C GLY A 31 -17.15 16.82 -13.61
N LYS A 32 -16.74 16.07 -12.58
CA LYS A 32 -17.35 14.82 -12.10
C LYS A 32 -17.47 13.77 -13.23
N PRO A 33 -16.86 12.58 -13.13
CA PRO A 33 -17.30 11.49 -14.00
C PRO A 33 -18.81 11.32 -13.79
N GLU A 34 -19.59 11.61 -14.84
CA GLU A 34 -21.02 11.34 -14.83
C GLU A 34 -21.17 9.83 -14.60
N MET A 35 -22.01 9.47 -13.62
CA MET A 35 -22.28 8.06 -13.33
C MET A 35 -22.77 7.41 -14.61
N PRO A 36 -22.18 6.28 -15.05
CA PRO A 36 -22.68 5.58 -16.22
C PRO A 36 -24.18 5.27 -16.08
N ASP A 37 -24.90 5.41 -17.19
CA ASP A 37 -26.33 5.07 -17.23
C ASP A 37 -26.54 3.63 -16.74
N GLY A 38 -27.53 3.43 -15.86
CA GLY A 38 -27.91 2.10 -15.37
C GLY A 38 -27.27 1.65 -14.05
N ILE A 39 -26.48 2.49 -13.36
CA ILE A 39 -26.00 2.16 -12.01
C ILE A 39 -27.17 2.20 -11.01
N ALA A 40 -27.49 1.03 -10.44
CA ALA A 40 -28.57 0.88 -9.48
C ALA A 40 -28.21 1.48 -8.10
N LYS A 41 -29.21 2.12 -7.47
CA LYS A 41 -29.14 2.50 -6.06
C LYS A 41 -28.99 1.24 -5.20
N THR A 42 -28.20 1.31 -4.14
CA THR A 42 -28.09 0.19 -3.20
C THR A 42 -29.13 0.34 -2.09
N LEU A 43 -29.85 -0.74 -1.76
CA LEU A 43 -30.83 -0.79 -0.69
C LEU A 43 -30.22 -1.39 0.58
N ASN A 44 -30.24 -0.64 1.67
CA ASN A 44 -29.99 -1.20 2.98
C ASN A 44 -31.27 -1.91 3.48
N LEU A 45 -31.27 -3.24 3.48
CA LEU A 45 -32.45 -4.06 3.83
C LEU A 45 -32.93 -3.86 5.27
N ALA A 46 -32.05 -3.48 6.21
CA ALA A 46 -32.42 -3.29 7.61
C ALA A 46 -33.14 -1.95 7.86
N SER A 47 -32.74 -0.90 7.15
CA SER A 47 -33.29 0.47 7.34
C SER A 47 -34.25 0.91 6.24
N GLY A 48 -34.33 0.18 5.13
CA GLY A 48 -35.06 0.60 3.92
C GLY A 48 -34.42 1.77 3.17
N ARG A 49 -33.27 2.28 3.62
CA ARG A 49 -32.62 3.44 3.02
C ARG A 49 -31.94 3.08 1.71
N LEU A 50 -32.24 3.84 0.66
CA LEU A 50 -31.51 3.82 -0.60
C LEU A 50 -30.25 4.68 -0.50
N GLN A 51 -29.14 4.19 -1.04
CA GLN A 51 -27.87 4.90 -1.15
C GLN A 51 -27.49 5.06 -2.61
N GLU A 52 -27.02 6.26 -2.95
CA GLU A 52 -26.57 6.60 -4.31
C GLU A 52 -25.04 6.71 -4.32
N PRO A 53 -24.36 6.05 -5.27
CA PRO A 53 -22.93 6.23 -5.46
C PRO A 53 -22.63 7.67 -5.89
N VAL A 54 -21.58 8.25 -5.30
CA VAL A 54 -21.23 9.68 -5.48
C VAL A 54 -20.26 9.90 -6.64
N SER A 55 -19.50 8.87 -7.00
CA SER A 55 -18.57 8.85 -8.13
C SER A 55 -18.18 7.40 -8.44
N MET A 56 -17.90 7.11 -9.72
CA MET A 56 -17.18 5.91 -10.12
C MET A 56 -15.69 6.26 -10.26
N PRO A 57 -14.77 5.41 -9.77
CA PRO A 57 -13.37 5.55 -10.14
C PRO A 57 -13.23 5.34 -11.65
N THR A 58 -12.32 6.08 -12.27
CA THR A 58 -11.74 5.73 -13.57
C THR A 58 -11.26 4.27 -13.48
N THR A 59 -11.80 3.45 -14.37
CA THR A 59 -11.95 2.02 -14.15
C THR A 59 -10.61 1.29 -14.05
N PHE A 60 -10.26 0.81 -12.87
CA PHE A 60 -9.40 -0.38 -12.77
C PHE A 60 -10.24 -1.63 -13.01
N PRO A 61 -9.69 -2.68 -13.66
CA PRO A 61 -10.40 -3.93 -13.87
C PRO A 61 -10.93 -4.47 -12.55
N ILE A 62 -12.25 -4.66 -12.44
CA ILE A 62 -12.85 -5.26 -11.23
C ILE A 62 -12.72 -6.79 -11.20
N GLY A 63 -12.09 -7.37 -12.23
CA GLY A 63 -11.91 -8.80 -12.48
C GLY A 63 -13.18 -9.53 -12.92
N CYS A 64 -14.38 -8.97 -12.73
CA CYS A 64 -15.63 -9.57 -13.21
C CYS A 64 -15.80 -9.38 -14.72
N LYS A 65 -16.50 -10.33 -15.36
CA LYS A 65 -16.97 -10.25 -16.75
C LYS A 65 -18.49 -10.14 -16.77
N GLU A 66 -19.09 -9.77 -17.90
CA GLU A 66 -20.56 -9.62 -18.04
C GLU A 66 -21.34 -10.85 -17.54
N ASN A 67 -20.80 -12.05 -17.75
CA ASN A 67 -21.43 -13.32 -17.38
C ASN A 67 -20.78 -14.04 -16.19
N ILE A 68 -19.73 -13.47 -15.58
CA ILE A 68 -18.98 -14.14 -14.49
C ILE A 68 -18.64 -13.12 -13.39
N CYS A 69 -19.13 -13.38 -12.19
CA CYS A 69 -18.79 -12.62 -10.98
C CYS A 69 -17.57 -13.23 -10.29
N HIS A 70 -16.47 -12.47 -10.20
CA HIS A 70 -15.28 -12.81 -9.41
C HIS A 70 -15.26 -12.08 -8.04
N GLY A 71 -16.43 -11.69 -7.53
CA GLY A 71 -16.54 -10.90 -6.31
C GLY A 71 -15.93 -11.55 -5.06
N SER A 72 -15.98 -12.89 -4.98
CA SER A 72 -15.44 -13.69 -3.87
C SER A 72 -13.98 -14.10 -4.03
N MET A 73 -13.33 -13.79 -5.16
CA MET A 73 -11.93 -14.12 -5.38
C MET A 73 -11.03 -13.25 -4.50
N MET A 74 -10.19 -13.89 -3.68
CA MET A 74 -9.25 -13.20 -2.80
C MET A 74 -8.19 -12.41 -3.59
N VAL A 75 -7.68 -13.01 -4.66
CA VAL A 75 -6.79 -12.36 -5.62
C VAL A 75 -7.48 -12.40 -6.98
N LYS A 76 -7.64 -11.25 -7.62
CA LYS A 76 -8.27 -11.15 -8.93
C LYS A 76 -7.19 -11.15 -10.01
N HIS A 77 -7.45 -11.82 -11.13
CA HIS A 77 -6.47 -12.01 -12.19
C HIS A 77 -6.00 -10.69 -12.85
N ASP A 78 -6.83 -9.65 -12.83
CA ASP A 78 -6.57 -8.37 -13.51
C ASP A 78 -6.36 -7.21 -12.52
N GLU A 79 -6.12 -7.50 -11.23
CA GLU A 79 -5.76 -6.45 -10.27
C GLU A 79 -4.33 -5.97 -10.58
N PRO A 80 -4.11 -4.68 -10.88
CA PRO A 80 -2.77 -4.17 -11.16
C PRO A 80 -1.89 -4.36 -9.93
N LEU A 81 -0.75 -5.02 -10.12
CA LEU A 81 0.23 -5.22 -9.06
C LEU A 81 1.13 -3.99 -8.95
N GLY A 82 1.39 -3.55 -7.72
CA GLY A 82 2.37 -2.50 -7.45
C GLY A 82 3.77 -2.93 -7.91
N GLY A 83 4.51 -2.00 -8.50
CA GLY A 83 5.88 -2.23 -8.94
C GLY A 83 6.05 -2.82 -10.34
N MET A 84 4.99 -2.87 -11.16
CA MET A 84 5.13 -3.10 -12.61
C MET A 84 5.79 -1.88 -13.29
N GLU A 85 6.51 -2.11 -14.38
CA GLU A 85 6.97 -1.01 -15.25
C GLU A 85 5.76 -0.30 -15.87
N ARG A 86 5.88 1.01 -16.07
CA ARG A 86 4.84 1.85 -16.67
C ARG A 86 5.45 2.69 -17.78
N THR A 87 4.70 2.92 -18.85
CA THR A 87 5.15 3.82 -19.90
C THR A 87 5.01 5.28 -19.47
N MET A 88 5.73 6.19 -20.14
CA MET A 88 5.62 7.62 -19.85
C MET A 88 4.20 8.15 -20.05
N GLU A 89 3.47 7.62 -21.03
CA GLU A 89 2.09 7.98 -21.31
C GLU A 89 1.15 7.53 -20.19
N GLU A 90 1.34 6.33 -19.65
CA GLU A 90 0.58 5.84 -18.49
C GLU A 90 0.87 6.72 -17.25
N VAL A 91 2.15 6.98 -16.97
CA VAL A 91 2.53 7.83 -15.83
C VAL A 91 1.99 9.25 -15.97
N TRP A 92 2.03 9.83 -17.18
CA TRP A 92 1.45 11.14 -17.44
C TRP A 92 -0.07 11.15 -17.19
N SER A 93 -0.80 10.17 -17.73
CA SER A 93 -2.25 10.07 -17.55
C SER A 93 -2.62 9.92 -16.07
N GLU A 94 -1.92 9.08 -15.33
CA GLU A 94 -2.15 8.89 -13.89
C GLU A 94 -1.77 10.16 -13.09
N ALA A 95 -0.69 10.85 -13.45
CA ALA A 95 -0.28 12.10 -12.80
C ALA A 95 -1.27 13.24 -13.03
N GLU A 96 -1.80 13.37 -14.25
CA GLU A 96 -2.79 14.39 -14.59
C GLU A 96 -4.07 14.22 -13.77
N GLU A 97 -4.59 12.99 -13.70
CA GLU A 97 -5.77 12.67 -12.91
C GLU A 97 -5.54 12.91 -11.41
N TYR A 98 -4.42 12.40 -10.89
CA TYR A 98 -4.06 12.52 -9.49
C TYR A 98 -3.91 13.97 -9.04
N LEU A 99 -3.18 14.78 -9.80
CA LEU A 99 -2.97 16.19 -9.48
C LEU A 99 -4.27 16.98 -9.63
N ALA A 100 -5.11 16.67 -10.61
CA ALA A 100 -6.42 17.30 -10.72
C ALA A 100 -7.31 17.01 -9.50
N GLU A 101 -7.31 15.78 -8.98
CA GLU A 101 -8.00 15.42 -7.72
C GLU A 101 -7.42 16.20 -6.53
N TYR A 102 -6.09 16.18 -6.37
CA TYR A 102 -5.38 16.86 -5.28
C TYR A 102 -5.68 18.36 -5.24
N TYR A 103 -5.50 19.08 -6.36
CA TYR A 103 -5.72 20.52 -6.42
C TYR A 103 -7.20 20.89 -6.19
N LYS A 104 -8.13 20.07 -6.70
CA LYS A 104 -9.56 20.28 -6.48
C LYS A 104 -9.97 20.08 -5.02
N GLU A 105 -9.60 18.96 -4.40
CA GLU A 105 -10.01 18.66 -3.02
C GLU A 105 -9.42 19.67 -2.02
N ASN A 106 -8.20 20.15 -2.28
CA ASN A 106 -7.52 21.16 -1.47
C ASN A 106 -7.89 22.59 -1.85
N LYS A 107 -8.78 22.79 -2.83
CA LYS A 107 -9.24 24.12 -3.32
C LYS A 107 -8.09 25.04 -3.73
N LEU A 108 -7.07 24.46 -4.36
CA LEU A 108 -5.88 25.18 -4.82
C LEU A 108 -6.14 25.85 -6.18
N PRO A 109 -5.42 26.93 -6.53
CA PRO A 109 -5.58 27.62 -7.80
C PRO A 109 -5.30 26.73 -9.01
N VAL A 110 -6.11 26.87 -10.06
CA VAL A 110 -5.93 26.13 -11.33
C VAL A 110 -4.62 26.53 -12.02
N CYS A 111 -4.16 27.77 -11.87
CA CYS A 111 -2.86 28.20 -12.41
C CYS A 111 -1.70 27.39 -11.84
N ASP A 112 -1.77 27.02 -10.56
CA ASP A 112 -0.72 26.27 -9.87
C ASP A 112 -0.73 24.81 -10.33
N LEU A 113 -1.92 24.23 -10.59
CA LEU A 113 -2.05 22.92 -11.23
C LEU A 113 -1.38 22.91 -12.61
N LEU A 114 -1.67 23.90 -13.46
CA LEU A 114 -1.08 23.99 -14.80
C LEU A 114 0.45 24.13 -14.75
N ALA A 115 0.96 24.92 -13.81
CA ALA A 115 2.41 25.04 -13.60
C ALA A 115 3.03 23.71 -13.12
N ARG A 116 2.36 23.01 -12.18
CA ARG A 116 2.82 21.72 -11.69
C ARG A 116 2.81 20.63 -12.77
N LEU A 117 1.77 20.56 -13.59
CA LEU A 117 1.70 19.64 -14.73
C LEU A 117 2.83 19.88 -15.73
N LYS A 118 3.16 21.15 -16.02
CA LYS A 118 4.32 21.48 -16.88
C LYS A 118 5.66 21.02 -16.27
N GLN A 119 5.82 21.12 -14.96
CA GLN A 119 7.00 20.59 -14.27
C GLN A 119 7.06 19.06 -14.41
N VAL A 120 5.96 18.37 -14.14
CA VAL A 120 5.88 16.90 -14.28
C VAL A 120 6.18 16.47 -15.72
N GLU A 121 5.64 17.16 -16.73
CA GLU A 121 5.94 16.88 -18.13
C GLU A 121 7.45 17.00 -18.41
N THR A 122 8.09 18.01 -17.84
CA THR A 122 9.54 18.23 -17.98
C THR A 122 10.33 17.12 -17.29
N ASP A 123 9.94 16.72 -16.07
CA ASP A 123 10.60 15.64 -15.33
C ASP A 123 10.47 14.31 -16.09
N LEU A 124 9.27 13.97 -16.57
CA LEU A 124 9.05 12.75 -17.36
C LEU A 124 9.93 12.71 -18.61
N ARG A 125 10.03 13.81 -19.35
CA ARG A 125 10.89 13.89 -20.54
C ARG A 125 12.38 13.73 -20.21
N ASN A 126 12.83 14.22 -19.06
CA ASN A 126 14.24 14.23 -18.69
C ASN A 126 14.71 12.91 -18.07
N GLN A 127 13.89 12.30 -17.22
CA GLN A 127 14.30 11.16 -16.39
C GLN A 127 13.29 10.00 -16.37
N GLY A 128 12.13 10.13 -17.01
CA GLY A 128 11.11 9.07 -17.11
C GLY A 128 10.23 8.90 -15.87
N TYR A 129 10.39 9.74 -14.84
CA TYR A 129 9.58 9.75 -13.62
C TYR A 129 9.48 11.18 -13.05
N TYR A 130 8.50 11.41 -12.19
CA TYR A 130 8.41 12.62 -11.36
C TYR A 130 8.33 12.23 -9.89
N THR A 131 8.47 13.22 -9.01
CA THR A 131 8.41 13.02 -7.56
C THR A 131 7.34 13.91 -6.97
N HIS A 132 6.48 13.33 -6.13
CA HIS A 132 5.48 14.07 -5.38
C HIS A 132 6.13 15.04 -4.38
N THR A 133 5.51 16.19 -4.15
CA THR A 133 5.78 16.99 -2.94
C THR A 133 5.33 16.21 -1.69
N TYR A 134 5.71 16.67 -0.50
CA TYR A 134 5.22 16.03 0.74
C TYR A 134 3.69 16.08 0.85
N ASP A 135 3.07 17.22 0.52
CA ASP A 135 1.62 17.38 0.63
C ASP A 135 0.88 16.51 -0.38
N GLU A 136 1.40 16.44 -1.61
CA GLU A 136 0.94 15.48 -2.61
C GLU A 136 1.08 14.06 -2.04
N LEU A 137 2.24 13.65 -1.53
CA LEU A 137 2.42 12.31 -0.97
C LEU A 137 1.43 11.99 0.17
N SER A 138 1.26 12.90 1.13
CA SER A 138 0.37 12.69 2.27
C SER A 138 -1.10 12.59 1.84
N PHE A 139 -1.51 13.40 0.84
CA PHE A 139 -2.81 13.27 0.22
C PHE A 139 -3.00 11.88 -0.39
N GLY A 140 -2.05 11.41 -1.19
CA GLY A 140 -2.11 10.11 -1.86
C GLY A 140 -2.21 8.95 -0.88
N VAL A 141 -1.45 8.98 0.22
CA VAL A 141 -1.51 7.97 1.29
C VAL A 141 -2.89 7.92 1.94
N LYS A 142 -3.45 9.07 2.30
CA LYS A 142 -4.78 9.18 2.91
C LYS A 142 -5.87 8.72 1.95
N THR A 143 -5.82 9.16 0.69
CA THR A 143 -6.80 8.82 -0.34
C THR A 143 -6.71 7.33 -0.74
N ALA A 144 -5.52 6.73 -0.76
CA ALA A 144 -5.35 5.30 -0.97
C ALA A 144 -6.07 4.49 0.12
N TRP A 145 -5.97 4.89 1.40
CA TRP A 145 -6.72 4.24 2.48
C TRP A 145 -8.23 4.49 2.36
N ARG A 146 -8.67 5.72 2.07
CA ARG A 146 -10.08 6.06 1.78
C ARG A 146 -10.67 5.14 0.70
N ASN A 147 -9.89 4.82 -0.31
CA ASN A 147 -10.30 4.02 -1.48
C ASN A 147 -10.07 2.51 -1.31
N ALA A 148 -9.46 2.06 -0.19
CA ALA A 148 -9.21 0.65 0.09
C ALA A 148 -10.52 -0.11 0.40
N ARG A 149 -11.21 -0.59 -0.64
CA ARG A 149 -12.54 -1.23 -0.57
C ARG A 149 -12.69 -2.38 0.45
N ARG A 150 -11.59 -3.06 0.79
CA ARG A 150 -11.56 -4.17 1.76
C ARG A 150 -11.36 -3.72 3.22
N CYS A 151 -11.07 -2.44 3.46
CA CYS A 151 -10.88 -1.91 4.80
C CYS A 151 -12.23 -1.45 5.39
N ILE A 152 -12.60 -1.99 6.55
CA ILE A 152 -13.81 -1.58 7.27
C ILE A 152 -13.65 -0.23 7.99
N MET A 153 -12.43 0.09 8.46
CA MET A 153 -12.13 1.29 9.27
C MET A 153 -11.81 2.54 8.45
N ARG A 154 -12.36 2.65 7.22
CA ARG A 154 -12.11 3.79 6.33
C ARG A 154 -12.60 5.13 6.87
N SER A 155 -13.46 5.16 7.88
CA SER A 155 -13.89 6.42 8.51
C SER A 155 -12.75 7.22 9.15
N GLN A 156 -11.62 6.58 9.45
CA GLN A 156 -10.44 7.21 10.06
C GLN A 156 -9.40 7.67 9.01
N TRP A 157 -9.69 7.56 7.71
CA TRP A 157 -8.71 7.76 6.64
C TRP A 157 -7.91 9.06 6.74
N SER A 158 -8.56 10.16 7.13
CA SER A 158 -7.97 11.49 7.22
C SER A 158 -6.96 11.65 8.36
N THR A 159 -6.97 10.75 9.36
CA THR A 159 -6.06 10.80 10.52
C THR A 159 -4.73 10.08 10.26
N MET A 160 -4.54 9.50 9.07
CA MET A 160 -3.30 8.79 8.72
C MET A 160 -2.09 9.72 8.82
N GLN A 161 -1.09 9.31 9.60
CA GLN A 161 0.21 9.97 9.67
C GLN A 161 1.12 9.43 8.56
N THR A 162 1.71 10.33 7.77
CA THR A 162 2.67 9.98 6.71
C THR A 162 4.08 10.30 7.18
N ILE A 163 4.94 9.28 7.24
CA ILE A 163 6.38 9.40 7.46
C ILE A 163 7.07 9.28 6.10
N ASP A 164 7.73 10.34 5.66
CA ASP A 164 8.45 10.40 4.39
C ASP A 164 9.88 9.89 4.59
N CYS A 165 10.21 8.79 3.91
CA CYS A 165 11.52 8.13 3.93
C CYS A 165 11.96 7.81 2.50
N ARG A 166 11.56 8.64 1.52
CA ARG A 166 11.86 8.43 0.09
C ARG A 166 13.32 8.71 -0.28
N ASP A 167 14.08 9.28 0.63
CA ASP A 167 15.50 9.61 0.53
C ASP A 167 16.42 8.49 1.02
N LEU A 168 15.89 7.48 1.73
CA LEU A 168 16.69 6.37 2.25
C LEU A 168 17.22 5.48 1.13
N THR A 169 18.43 4.97 1.29
CA THR A 169 19.11 4.20 0.23
C THR A 169 19.64 2.85 0.71
N THR A 170 19.75 2.63 2.01
CA THR A 170 20.33 1.40 2.58
C THR A 170 19.29 0.55 3.32
N GLY A 171 19.58 -0.74 3.47
CA GLY A 171 18.71 -1.65 4.22
C GLY A 171 18.68 -1.32 5.72
N GLU A 172 19.81 -0.88 6.28
CA GLU A 172 19.92 -0.47 7.68
C GLU A 172 19.03 0.73 7.99
N GLU A 173 19.04 1.75 7.13
CA GLU A 173 18.13 2.91 7.24
C GLU A 173 16.66 2.48 7.15
N MET A 174 16.33 1.53 6.26
CA MET A 174 14.98 1.01 6.14
C MET A 174 14.54 0.24 7.40
N ILE A 175 15.43 -0.54 8.01
CA ILE A 175 15.16 -1.22 9.28
C ILE A 175 14.89 -0.20 10.39
N GLU A 176 15.74 0.82 10.53
CA GLU A 176 15.55 1.87 11.53
C GLU A 176 14.20 2.59 11.32
N ALA A 177 13.86 2.90 10.07
CA ALA A 177 12.57 3.49 9.72
C ALA A 177 11.38 2.57 10.09
N CYS A 178 11.51 1.26 9.92
CA CYS A 178 10.50 0.30 10.37
C CYS A 178 10.36 0.26 11.91
N LEU A 179 11.47 0.29 12.65
CA LEU A 179 11.44 0.29 14.12
C LEU A 179 10.82 1.58 14.67
N ARG A 180 11.23 2.73 14.12
CA ARG A 180 10.63 4.04 14.42
C ARG A 180 9.14 4.07 14.09
N HIS A 181 8.72 3.45 12.99
CA HIS A 181 7.31 3.31 12.65
C HIS A 181 6.55 2.54 13.73
N ILE A 182 7.06 1.41 14.21
CA ILE A 182 6.43 0.60 15.27
C ILE A 182 6.22 1.43 16.53
N GLU A 183 7.23 2.19 16.95
CA GLU A 183 7.15 3.06 18.14
C GLU A 183 6.08 4.15 17.99
N ILE A 184 6.12 4.90 16.87
CA ILE A 184 5.16 5.97 16.57
C ILE A 184 3.73 5.42 16.48
N ALA A 185 3.56 4.30 15.78
CA ALA A 185 2.26 3.67 15.60
C ALA A 185 1.71 3.12 16.91
N ASN A 186 2.55 2.54 17.79
CA ASN A 186 2.10 2.01 19.08
C ASN A 186 1.60 3.12 20.01
N ASN A 187 2.31 4.24 20.10
CA ASN A 187 1.89 5.43 20.85
C ASN A 187 1.41 5.09 22.29
N GLY A 188 2.20 4.27 23.00
CA GLY A 188 1.89 3.84 24.37
C GLY A 188 0.62 2.97 24.48
N GLY A 189 0.33 2.16 23.46
CA GLY A 189 -0.89 1.34 23.35
C GLY A 189 -2.10 2.08 22.78
N ARG A 190 -2.02 3.41 22.59
CA ARG A 190 -3.07 4.19 21.92
C ARG A 190 -2.78 4.27 20.42
N VAL A 191 -2.92 3.15 19.74
CA VAL A 191 -2.46 2.94 18.36
C VAL A 191 -2.91 4.05 17.41
N LYS A 192 -1.99 4.56 16.60
CA LYS A 192 -2.23 5.60 15.58
C LYS A 192 -2.03 5.05 14.17
N PRO A 193 -2.98 5.26 13.24
CA PRO A 193 -2.79 4.95 11.83
C PRO A 193 -1.58 5.71 11.28
N THR A 194 -0.55 4.98 10.89
CA THR A 194 0.73 5.52 10.42
C THR A 194 1.15 4.77 9.17
N THR A 195 1.80 5.45 8.22
CA THR A 195 2.39 4.85 7.02
C THR A 195 3.76 5.47 6.79
N THR A 196 4.78 4.62 6.63
CA THR A 196 6.12 5.03 6.22
C THR A 196 6.29 4.75 4.73
N ILE A 197 6.73 5.76 3.97
CA ILE A 197 6.90 5.65 2.52
C ILE A 197 8.39 5.61 2.18
N PHE A 198 8.82 4.47 1.65
CA PHE A 198 10.17 4.27 1.09
C PHE A 198 10.28 4.79 -0.35
N PRO A 199 11.49 4.84 -0.93
CA PRO A 199 11.68 5.35 -2.29
C PRO A 199 10.79 4.65 -3.31
N GLN A 200 10.26 5.44 -4.25
CA GLN A 200 9.45 4.92 -5.34
C GLN A 200 10.28 4.01 -6.26
N LYS A 201 9.59 3.17 -7.05
CA LYS A 201 10.24 2.45 -8.13
C LYS A 201 10.76 3.44 -9.18
N PHE A 202 12.00 3.27 -9.61
CA PHE A 202 12.58 4.02 -10.73
C PHE A 202 12.56 3.14 -12.00
N PRO A 203 12.41 3.72 -13.20
CA PRO A 203 12.42 2.96 -14.45
C PRO A 203 13.63 2.05 -14.58
N GLY A 204 13.40 0.76 -14.84
CA GLY A 204 14.46 -0.24 -15.00
C GLY A 204 15.26 -0.56 -13.72
N LYS A 205 14.81 -0.11 -12.55
CA LYS A 205 15.41 -0.44 -11.25
C LYS A 205 14.45 -1.22 -10.37
N GLU A 206 15.01 -2.11 -9.57
CA GLU A 206 14.26 -2.77 -8.50
C GLU A 206 13.82 -1.76 -7.43
N SER A 207 12.62 -1.95 -6.90
CA SER A 207 12.07 -1.11 -5.82
C SER A 207 12.49 -1.61 -4.45
N ALA A 208 12.47 -0.73 -3.45
CA ALA A 208 12.56 -1.14 -2.05
C ALA A 208 11.42 -2.12 -1.68
N ARG A 209 11.71 -3.16 -0.89
CA ARG A 209 10.74 -4.16 -0.44
C ARG A 209 10.91 -4.48 1.03
N ILE A 210 9.81 -4.77 1.70
CA ILE A 210 9.78 -5.51 2.97
C ILE A 210 9.26 -6.90 2.62
N TRP A 211 10.00 -7.96 2.95
CA TRP A 211 9.56 -9.34 2.67
C TRP A 211 8.47 -9.80 3.63
N ASN A 212 8.46 -9.26 4.85
CA ASN A 212 7.43 -9.54 5.82
C ASN A 212 6.07 -9.04 5.32
N ALA A 213 5.05 -9.91 5.35
CA ALA A 213 3.68 -9.50 5.04
C ALA A 213 3.11 -8.48 6.04
N GLN A 214 3.61 -8.50 7.29
CA GLN A 214 3.34 -7.54 8.35
C GLN A 214 4.63 -7.37 9.17
N LEU A 215 4.91 -6.16 9.68
CA LEU A 215 6.15 -5.88 10.42
C LEU A 215 6.36 -6.80 11.63
N MET A 216 5.28 -7.18 12.33
CA MET A 216 5.31 -8.11 13.45
C MET A 216 4.43 -9.33 13.14
N ARG A 217 5.07 -10.51 13.07
CA ARG A 217 4.42 -11.82 12.87
C ARG A 217 5.16 -12.87 13.68
N TYR A 218 4.43 -13.88 14.16
CA TYR A 218 5.05 -15.06 14.77
C TYR A 218 5.64 -16.00 13.72
N ALA A 219 6.79 -16.59 13.99
CA ALA A 219 7.41 -17.59 13.14
C ALA A 219 6.57 -18.87 13.07
N GLY A 220 6.70 -19.59 11.96
CA GLY A 220 6.19 -20.95 11.79
C GLY A 220 7.36 -21.88 11.55
N VAL A 221 7.66 -22.74 12.52
CA VAL A 221 8.78 -23.68 12.43
C VAL A 221 8.23 -25.10 12.39
N SER A 222 8.56 -25.79 11.33
CA SER A 222 8.52 -27.25 11.32
C SER A 222 9.84 -27.76 11.88
N ARG A 223 9.90 -28.31 13.09
CA ARG A 223 11.15 -28.87 13.64
C ARG A 223 11.48 -30.21 12.96
N CYS A 224 12.17 -30.17 11.84
CA CYS A 224 13.00 -31.30 11.42
C CYS A 224 14.46 -30.88 11.49
N ALA A 225 15.30 -31.76 12.02
CA ALA A 225 16.71 -31.76 11.67
C ALA A 225 16.83 -31.79 10.13
N PRO A 226 17.84 -31.16 9.53
CA PRO A 226 17.96 -31.04 8.09
C PRO A 226 18.04 -32.42 7.44
N GLN A 227 16.94 -32.88 6.87
CA GLN A 227 16.95 -33.85 5.79
C GLN A 227 16.39 -33.12 4.58
N THR A 228 17.29 -32.54 3.81
CA THR A 228 17.00 -31.85 2.55
C THR A 228 16.40 -32.86 1.57
N VAL A 229 15.07 -32.85 1.41
CA VAL A 229 14.45 -33.53 0.28
C VAL A 229 14.19 -32.49 -0.80
N THR A 230 15.13 -32.37 -1.73
CA THR A 230 14.99 -31.53 -2.93
C THR A 230 14.11 -32.25 -3.95
N PHE A 231 12.92 -31.72 -4.22
CA PHE A 231 12.18 -32.02 -5.44
C PHE A 231 12.38 -30.88 -6.44
N ARG A 232 12.88 -31.21 -7.64
CA ARG A 232 12.83 -30.29 -8.78
C ARG A 232 11.46 -30.41 -9.43
N SER A 233 10.76 -29.29 -9.56
CA SER A 233 9.68 -29.13 -10.53
C SER A 233 10.07 -28.01 -11.50
N ASP A 234 9.49 -28.01 -12.70
CA ASP A 234 9.76 -27.01 -13.75
C ASP A 234 9.33 -25.58 -13.35
N ALA A 235 8.72 -25.39 -12.18
CA ALA A 235 8.26 -24.11 -11.61
C ALA A 235 9.12 -23.59 -10.43
N GLY A 236 10.26 -24.22 -10.13
CA GLY A 236 11.18 -23.79 -9.05
C GLY A 236 11.27 -24.76 -7.87
N ILE A 237 12.17 -24.44 -6.93
CA ILE A 237 12.50 -25.27 -5.76
C ILE A 237 11.45 -25.05 -4.66
N LEU A 238 10.75 -26.11 -4.27
CA LEU A 238 9.88 -26.14 -3.10
C LEU A 238 10.63 -26.81 -1.93
N TYR A 239 10.97 -26.04 -0.90
CA TYR A 239 11.40 -26.60 0.38
C TYR A 239 10.18 -26.83 1.26
N GLN A 240 9.86 -28.09 1.55
CA GLN A 240 8.84 -28.43 2.53
C GLN A 240 9.51 -28.99 3.78
N TYR A 241 9.59 -28.16 4.83
CA TYR A 241 10.04 -28.60 6.14
C TYR A 241 8.83 -29.20 6.86
N LYS A 242 8.91 -30.49 7.22
CA LYS A 242 7.95 -31.22 8.06
C LYS A 242 8.68 -31.85 9.24
N MET A 243 8.13 -31.83 10.46
CA MET A 243 8.68 -32.53 11.64
C MET A 243 8.84 -34.03 11.36
N PRO A 244 9.59 -34.80 12.17
CA PRO A 244 9.59 -36.26 12.09
C PRO A 244 8.19 -36.86 12.20
N ASP A 245 7.26 -36.17 12.89
CA ASP A 245 5.84 -36.49 12.99
C ASP A 245 4.92 -35.63 12.08
N GLY A 246 5.49 -34.71 11.30
CA GLY A 246 4.76 -33.78 10.43
C GLY A 246 4.10 -32.57 11.10
N SER A 247 4.25 -32.36 12.41
CA SER A 247 3.66 -31.22 13.12
C SER A 247 4.30 -29.86 12.80
N ILE A 248 3.68 -28.77 13.26
CA ILE A 248 4.16 -27.39 13.05
C ILE A 248 4.09 -26.68 14.40
N VAL A 249 5.12 -25.91 14.74
CA VAL A 249 5.13 -25.02 15.91
C VAL A 249 5.05 -23.58 15.45
N GLY A 250 4.22 -22.76 16.09
CA GLY A 250 4.06 -21.35 15.74
C GLY A 250 2.92 -21.10 14.74
N ASP A 251 3.08 -20.10 13.87
CA ASP A 251 2.08 -19.74 12.84
C ASP A 251 2.40 -20.44 11.49
N PRO A 252 1.59 -21.43 11.06
CA PRO A 252 1.81 -22.15 9.79
C PRO A 252 1.86 -21.24 8.56
N MET A 253 1.20 -20.07 8.58
CA MET A 253 1.18 -19.15 7.45
C MET A 253 2.56 -18.52 7.18
N ASN A 254 3.46 -18.52 8.17
CA ASN A 254 4.79 -17.92 8.04
C ASN A 254 5.92 -18.94 7.83
N ILE A 255 5.63 -20.21 7.55
CA ILE A 255 6.68 -21.23 7.37
C ILE A 255 7.69 -20.80 6.31
N GLU A 256 7.22 -20.35 5.14
CA GLU A 256 8.09 -19.94 4.04
C GLU A 256 9.02 -18.79 4.46
N LEU A 257 8.47 -17.69 4.99
CA LEU A 257 9.24 -16.55 5.45
C LEU A 257 10.20 -16.92 6.60
N THR A 258 9.77 -17.83 7.48
CA THR A 258 10.60 -18.34 8.58
C THR A 258 11.83 -19.06 8.04
N ASN A 259 11.66 -19.91 7.02
CA ASN A 259 12.79 -20.60 6.39
C ASN A 259 13.72 -19.63 5.69
N ARG A 260 13.19 -18.60 5.01
CA ARG A 260 14.01 -17.53 4.43
C ARG A 260 14.83 -16.78 5.48
N ALA A 261 14.24 -16.48 6.64
CA ALA A 261 14.98 -15.86 7.74
C ALA A 261 16.12 -16.78 8.22
N ILE A 262 15.88 -18.09 8.34
CA ILE A 262 16.90 -19.07 8.74
C ILE A 262 18.03 -19.16 7.70
N GLU A 263 17.70 -19.17 6.41
CA GLU A 263 18.67 -19.13 5.31
C GLU A 263 19.57 -17.88 5.37
N LEU A 264 19.01 -16.74 5.79
CA LEU A 264 19.74 -15.48 6.03
C LEU A 264 20.51 -15.46 7.36
N GLY A 265 20.51 -16.57 8.12
CA GLY A 265 21.28 -16.72 9.36
C GLY A 265 20.50 -16.49 10.66
N TRP A 266 19.17 -16.33 10.60
CA TRP A 266 18.34 -16.21 11.80
C TRP A 266 18.33 -17.53 12.59
N LYS A 267 18.43 -17.43 13.92
CA LYS A 267 18.46 -18.59 14.81
C LYS A 267 17.08 -18.75 15.46
N PRO A 268 16.25 -19.71 15.01
CA PRO A 268 14.91 -19.89 15.55
C PRO A 268 14.97 -20.36 17.00
N LYS A 269 14.05 -19.88 17.83
CA LYS A 269 13.95 -20.25 19.25
C LYS A 269 12.99 -21.44 19.46
N TYR A 270 12.28 -21.85 18.39
CA TYR A 270 11.33 -22.96 18.35
C TYR A 270 10.17 -22.84 19.35
N GLY A 271 9.83 -21.61 19.72
CA GLY A 271 8.67 -21.25 20.54
C GLY A 271 7.41 -21.08 19.70
N ARG A 272 6.25 -21.17 20.37
CA ARG A 272 4.93 -21.03 19.74
C ARG A 272 4.63 -19.59 19.28
N PHE A 273 5.35 -18.62 19.80
CA PHE A 273 5.12 -17.19 19.59
C PHE A 273 6.47 -16.47 19.49
N ASP A 274 7.38 -16.99 18.67
CA ASP A 274 8.64 -16.34 18.36
C ASP A 274 8.40 -15.25 17.32
N ILE A 275 8.74 -14.00 17.60
CA ILE A 275 8.60 -12.91 16.63
C ILE A 275 9.66 -13.05 15.53
N LEU A 276 9.23 -12.95 14.27
CA LEU A 276 10.12 -12.93 13.12
C LEU A 276 10.95 -11.64 13.05
N PRO A 277 12.19 -11.70 12.55
CA PRO A 277 12.95 -10.50 12.24
C PRO A 277 12.31 -9.74 11.07
N ILE A 278 12.59 -8.44 10.98
CA ILE A 278 12.24 -7.64 9.80
C ILE A 278 13.31 -7.89 8.74
N ILE A 279 12.86 -8.23 7.52
CA ILE A 279 13.71 -8.45 6.35
C ILE A 279 13.35 -7.43 5.29
N VAL A 280 14.32 -6.61 4.90
CA VAL A 280 14.16 -5.56 3.89
C VAL A 280 15.15 -5.74 2.76
N VAL A 281 14.76 -5.28 1.58
CA VAL A 281 15.64 -5.17 0.42
C VAL A 281 15.60 -3.71 -0.04
N PRO A 282 16.75 -3.00 -0.04
CA PRO A 282 16.79 -1.64 -0.54
C PRO A 282 16.57 -1.59 -2.05
N GLY A 283 16.03 -0.47 -2.54
CA GLY A 283 15.81 -0.26 -3.97
C GLY A 283 17.12 -0.07 -4.74
N GLY A 284 17.06 -0.13 -6.08
CA GLY A 284 18.18 0.18 -6.96
C GLY A 284 19.01 -1.02 -7.43
N GLY A 285 18.64 -2.25 -7.07
CA GLY A 285 19.21 -3.48 -7.63
C GLY A 285 20.62 -3.86 -7.14
N GLN A 286 21.07 -3.32 -6.00
CA GLN A 286 22.44 -3.51 -5.50
C GLN A 286 22.54 -3.97 -4.03
N GLY A 287 21.43 -4.19 -3.33
CA GLY A 287 21.48 -4.60 -1.92
C GLY A 287 21.05 -6.03 -1.69
N GLU A 288 21.86 -6.77 -0.94
CA GLU A 288 21.44 -8.03 -0.31
C GLU A 288 20.33 -7.75 0.71
N PRO A 289 19.46 -8.75 1.01
CA PRO A 289 18.47 -8.62 2.07
C PRO A 289 19.14 -8.31 3.41
N VAL A 290 18.68 -7.24 4.07
CA VAL A 290 19.10 -6.89 5.44
C VAL A 290 18.05 -7.39 6.41
N MET A 291 18.49 -8.08 7.45
CA MET A 291 17.62 -8.71 8.44
C MET A 291 18.00 -8.27 9.85
N GLN A 292 17.01 -7.88 10.66
CA GLN A 292 17.22 -7.51 12.05
C GLN A 292 16.08 -8.00 12.96
N GLU A 293 16.42 -8.55 14.13
CA GLU A 293 15.43 -8.85 15.17
C GLU A 293 14.84 -7.55 15.74
N ILE A 294 13.53 -7.55 15.97
CA ILE A 294 12.85 -6.42 16.61
C ILE A 294 13.29 -6.36 18.09
N PRO A 295 13.78 -5.21 18.58
CA PRO A 295 14.11 -5.05 19.99
C PRO A 295 12.92 -5.33 20.89
N LYS A 296 13.14 -5.92 22.06
CA LYS A 296 12.06 -6.38 22.96
C LYS A 296 11.16 -5.24 23.41
N GLU A 297 11.72 -4.06 23.58
CA GLU A 297 11.06 -2.82 23.93
C GLU A 297 10.06 -2.33 22.88
N ASN A 298 10.25 -2.71 21.60
CA ASN A 298 9.33 -2.41 20.50
C ASN A 298 8.26 -3.50 20.31
N ILE A 299 8.38 -4.63 21.01
CA ILE A 299 7.41 -5.72 20.94
C ILE A 299 6.32 -5.48 21.99
N HIS A 300 5.09 -5.27 21.52
CA HIS A 300 3.92 -5.05 22.36
C HIS A 300 2.93 -6.20 22.15
N GLU A 301 2.86 -7.12 23.12
CA GLU A 301 1.95 -8.28 23.09
C GLU A 301 0.87 -8.13 24.17
N VAL A 302 -0.33 -8.60 23.86
CA VAL A 302 -1.45 -8.72 24.82
C VAL A 302 -1.64 -10.19 25.16
N LYS A 303 -1.53 -10.52 26.45
CA LYS A 303 -1.94 -11.84 26.95
C LYS A 303 -3.46 -11.96 26.86
N ILE A 304 -3.93 -13.04 26.25
CA ILE A 304 -5.36 -13.27 26.05
C ILE A 304 -5.91 -14.01 27.26
N THR A 305 -6.83 -13.36 27.96
CA THR A 305 -7.54 -13.89 29.14
C THR A 305 -9.05 -13.82 28.91
N HIS A 306 -9.82 -14.58 29.68
CA HIS A 306 -11.28 -14.54 29.63
C HIS A 306 -11.84 -13.85 30.88
N PRO A 307 -12.80 -12.90 30.74
CA PRO A 307 -13.29 -12.11 31.88
C PRO A 307 -13.93 -12.93 33.01
N THR A 308 -14.42 -14.14 32.70
CA THR A 308 -15.12 -15.00 33.66
C THR A 308 -14.63 -16.45 33.70
N LEU A 309 -13.65 -16.83 32.87
CA LEU A 309 -13.17 -18.22 32.77
C LEU A 309 -11.66 -18.24 33.07
N PRO A 310 -11.26 -18.41 34.35
CA PRO A 310 -9.85 -18.32 34.75
C PRO A 310 -8.93 -19.30 34.03
N TRP A 311 -9.41 -20.50 33.73
CA TRP A 311 -8.64 -21.54 33.01
C TRP A 311 -8.18 -21.10 31.61
N PHE A 312 -8.78 -20.06 31.02
CA PHE A 312 -8.41 -19.60 29.68
C PHE A 312 -6.97 -19.09 29.62
N GLU A 313 -6.47 -18.50 30.71
CA GLU A 313 -5.07 -18.04 30.80
C GLU A 313 -4.08 -19.20 30.66
N GLU A 314 -4.46 -20.42 31.08
CA GLU A 314 -3.62 -21.62 30.99
C GLU A 314 -3.33 -22.03 29.53
N LEU A 315 -4.12 -21.56 28.55
CA LEU A 315 -3.83 -21.76 27.13
C LEU A 315 -2.56 -21.02 26.66
N GLY A 316 -2.09 -20.04 27.45
CA GLY A 316 -0.87 -19.27 27.19
C GLY A 316 -0.91 -18.47 25.89
N LEU A 317 -2.10 -18.03 25.45
CA LEU A 317 -2.29 -17.32 24.19
C LEU A 317 -1.87 -15.84 24.31
N ARG A 318 -1.28 -15.32 23.23
CA ARG A 318 -0.92 -13.91 23.08
C ARG A 318 -0.95 -13.51 21.61
N TRP A 319 -1.07 -12.21 21.39
CA TRP A 319 -0.99 -11.57 20.07
C TRP A 319 -0.39 -10.18 20.20
#